data_AF-A0A1X7DR70-F1
#
_entry.id   AF-A0A1X7DR70-F1
#
_cell.length_a   1.000
_cell.length_b   1.000
_cell.length_c   1.000
_cell.angle_alpha   90.00
_cell.angle_beta   90.00
_cell.angle_gamma   90.00
#
_symmetry.space_group_name_H-M   'P 1'
#
loop_
_entity.id
_entity.type
_entity.pdbx_description
1 polymer ?
#
loop_
_entity_poly.entity_id
_entity_poly.type
_entity_poly.pdbx_seq_one_letter_code
_entity_poly.pdbx_strand_id
1 'polypeptide(L)' 'MSITLDLSPFELQTLQDFRQMLAEYQRTASSMPELELARRYSALSTAAQILAEALDKAARAQGV' A
#
# COMPACT_ATOMS: atom_id res chain seq x y z
N MET A 1 6.79 -20.34 8.08
CA MET A 1 5.33 -20.13 8.19
C MET A 1 4.92 -19.20 7.07
N SER A 2 4.28 -19.74 6.04
CA SER A 2 3.71 -18.93 4.95
C SER A 2 2.27 -18.63 5.35
N ILE A 3 2.00 -17.39 5.79
CA ILE A 3 0.63 -16.94 6.04
C ILE A 3 0.06 -16.61 4.67
N THR A 4 -0.72 -17.53 4.11
CA THR A 4 -1.52 -17.25 2.92
C THR A 4 -2.74 -16.48 3.41
N LEU A 5 -2.65 -15.15 3.51
CA LEU A 5 -3.83 -14.34 3.75
C LEU A 5 -4.75 -14.50 2.54
N ASP A 6 -5.93 -15.06 2.76
CA ASP A 6 -7.02 -15.05 1.79
C ASP A 6 -7.53 -13.61 1.66
N LEU A 7 -6.96 -12.87 0.71
CA LEU A 7 -7.29 -11.47 0.47
C LEU A 7 -8.48 -11.39 -0.47
N SER A 8 -9.46 -10.57 -0.07
CA SER A 8 -10.60 -10.26 -0.91
C SER A 8 -10.15 -9.58 -2.21
N PRO A 9 -10.93 -9.63 -3.30
CA PRO A 9 -10.59 -8.97 -4.56
C PRO A 9 -10.27 -7.48 -4.40
N PHE A 10 -10.97 -6.81 -3.47
CA PHE A 10 -10.73 -5.41 -3.11
C PHE A 10 -9.35 -5.18 -2.48
N GLU A 11 -8.90 -6.10 -1.62
CA GLU A 11 -7.63 -6.00 -0.90
C GLU A 11 -6.46 -6.28 -1.85
N LEU A 12 -6.62 -7.25 -2.75
CA LEU A 12 -5.66 -7.51 -3.84
C LEU A 12 -5.53 -6.31 -4.78
N GLN A 13 -6.65 -5.67 -5.13
CA GLN A 13 -6.65 -4.45 -5.94
C GLN A 13 -5.92 -3.31 -5.22
N THR A 14 -6.20 -3.11 -3.93
CA THR A 14 -5.54 -2.10 -3.10
C THR A 14 -4.04 -2.34 -3.00
N LEU A 15 -3.61 -3.60 -2.88
CA LEU A 15 -2.19 -3.99 -2.90
C LEU A 15 -1.53 -3.71 -4.25
N GLN A 16 -2.24 -3.96 -5.35
CA GLN A 16 -1.76 -3.68 -6.70
C GLN A 16 -1.57 -2.18 -6.93
N ASP A 17 -2.56 -1.38 -6.55
CA ASP A 17 -2.52 0.10 -6.62
C ASP A 17 -1.36 0.65 -5.79
N PHE A 18 -1.19 0.16 -4.55
CA PHE A 18 -0.08 0.55 -3.70
C PHE A 18 1.29 0.24 -4.34
N ARG A 19 1.44 -0.94 -4.93
CA ARG A 19 2.68 -1.34 -5.62
C ARG A 19 2.96 -0.47 -6.83
N GLN A 20 1.93 -0.06 -7.58
CA GLN A 20 2.08 0.87 -8.70
C GLN A 20 2.53 2.24 -8.20
N MET A 21 1.84 2.83 -7.21
CA MET A 21 2.23 4.12 -6.63
C MET A 21 3.65 4.12 -6.07
N LEU A 22 4.06 3.03 -5.41
CA LEU A 22 5.42 2.91 -4.87
C LEU A 22 6.45 2.85 -6.00
N ALA A 23 6.20 2.09 -7.07
CA ALA A 23 7.09 2.00 -8.21
C ALA A 23 7.20 3.35 -8.95
N GLU A 24 6.09 4.06 -9.10
CA GLU A 24 6.06 5.40 -9.69
C GLU A 24 6.83 6.40 -8.83
N TYR A 25 6.64 6.37 -7.51
CA TYR A 25 7.38 7.20 -6.57
C TYR A 25 8.88 6.92 -6.63
N GLN A 26 9.30 5.64 -6.60
CA GLN A 26 10.72 5.27 -6.72
C GLN A 26 11.34 5.72 -8.04
N ARG A 27 10.59 5.64 -9.15
CA ARG A 27 11.05 6.13 -10.46
C ARG A 27 11.21 7.65 -10.52
N THR A 28 10.34 8.41 -9.86
CA THR A 28 10.26 9.87 -10.00
C THR A 28 10.93 10.64 -8.87
N ALA A 29 11.25 9.98 -7.75
CA ALA A 29 11.83 10.62 -6.57
C ALA A 29 13.18 11.32 -6.81
N SER A 30 13.98 10.86 -7.78
CA SER A 30 15.32 11.43 -8.03
C SER A 30 15.29 12.78 -8.78
N SER A 31 14.16 13.19 -9.35
CA SER A 31 14.07 14.41 -10.18
C SER A 31 12.88 15.30 -9.84
N MET A 32 12.17 15.01 -8.73
CA MET A 32 11.02 15.78 -8.30
C MET A 32 11.37 16.92 -7.34
N PRO A 33 10.65 18.05 -7.41
CA PRO A 33 10.72 19.07 -6.37
C PRO A 33 10.22 18.50 -5.03
N GLU A 34 10.88 18.89 -3.93
CA GLU A 34 10.63 18.37 -2.57
C GLU A 34 9.16 18.44 -2.14
N LEU A 35 8.43 19.48 -2.55
CA LEU A 35 7.01 19.64 -2.21
C LEU A 35 6.12 18.55 -2.85
N GLU A 36 6.39 18.21 -4.11
CA GLU A 36 5.66 17.16 -4.83
C GLU A 36 6.08 15.77 -4.33
N LEU A 37 7.35 15.60 -3.98
CA LEU A 37 7.84 14.40 -3.31
C LEU A 37 7.11 14.18 -1.98
N ALA A 38 7.00 15.21 -1.14
CA ALA A 38 6.33 15.15 0.15
C ALA A 38 4.83 14.83 0.03
N ARG A 39 4.14 15.41 -0.97
CA ARG A 39 2.73 15.06 -1.26
C ARG A 39 2.58 13.61 -1.66
N ARG A 40 3.41 13.12 -2.59
CA ARG A 40 3.35 11.73 -3.05
C ARG A 40 3.69 10.76 -1.92
N TYR A 41 4.68 11.10 -1.09
CA TYR A 41 5.01 10.34 0.11
C TYR A 41 3.86 10.31 1.11
N SER A 42 3.20 11.45 1.34
CA SER A 42 2.01 11.52 2.21
C SER A 42 0.88 10.63 1.68
N ALA A 43 0.59 10.67 0.38
CA ALA A 43 -0.41 9.82 -0.26
C ALA A 43 -0.05 8.33 -0.13
N LEU A 44 1.22 7.97 -0.34
CA LEU A 44 1.75 6.62 -0.13
C LEU A 44 1.60 6.16 1.31
N SER A 45 1.90 7.03 2.27
CA SER A 45 1.75 6.73 3.70
C SER A 45 0.29 6.47 4.08
N THR A 46 -0.65 7.25 3.54
CA THR A 46 -2.08 7.01 3.74
C THR A 46 -2.51 5.69 3.10
N ALA A 47 -2.08 5.40 1.87
CA ALA A 47 -2.37 4.13 1.22
C ALA A 47 -1.79 2.93 1.98
N ALA A 48 -0.59 3.07 2.56
CA ALA A 48 0.02 2.05 3.41
C ALA A 48 -0.79 1.78 4.69
N GLN A 49 -1.33 2.83 5.32
CA GLN A 49 -2.21 2.68 6.49
C GLN A 49 -3.50 1.95 6.14
N ILE A 50 -4.17 2.36 5.05
CA ILE A 50 -5.39 1.69 4.56
C ILE A 50 -5.13 0.22 4.26
N LEU A 51 -3.99 -0.08 3.64
CA LEU A 51 -3.60 -1.45 3.34
C LEU A 51 -3.31 -2.25 4.63
N ALA A 52 -2.62 -1.65 5.60
CA ALA A 52 -2.36 -2.30 6.89
C ALA A 52 -3.66 -2.61 7.65
N GLU A 53 -4.62 -1.68 7.65
CA GLU A 53 -5.94 -1.90 8.26
C GLU A 53 -6.75 -2.99 7.53
N ALA A 54 -6.70 -3.01 6.19
CA ALA A 54 -7.34 -4.06 5.40
C ALA A 54 -6.73 -5.43 5.74
N LEU A 55 -5.40 -5.53 5.72
CA LEU A 55 -4.66 -6.75 6.07
C LEU A 55 -4.95 -7.22 7.50
N ASP A 56 -4.97 -6.30 8.47
CA ASP A 56 -5.30 -6.62 9.87
C ASP A 56 -6.74 -7.14 9.99
N LYS A 57 -7.67 -6.53 9.26
CA LYS A 57 -9.06 -7.00 9.21
C LYS A 57 -9.19 -8.38 8.56
N ALA A 58 -8.47 -8.65 7.48
CA ALA A 58 -8.45 -9.96 6.84
C ALA A 58 -7.79 -11.02 7.73
N ALA A 59 -6.70 -10.69 8.42
CA ALA A 59 -6.05 -11.56 9.39
C ALA A 59 -7.00 -11.95 10.53
N ARG A 60 -7.68 -10.95 11.12
CA ARG A 60 -8.70 -11.18 12.16
C ARG A 60 -9.87 -12.01 11.65
N ALA A 61 -10.32 -11.79 10.43
CA ALA A 61 -11.39 -12.59 9.82
C ALA A 61 -11.01 -14.08 9.66
N GLN A 62 -9.71 -14.35 9.50
CA GLN A 62 -9.16 -15.71 9.41
C GLN A 62 -8.74 -16.29 10.77
N GLY A 63 -8.96 -15.55 11.87
CA GLY A 63 -8.67 -16.00 13.23
C GLY A 63 -7.18 -15.98 13.60
N VAL A 64 -6.37 -15.20 12.90
CA VAL A 64 -4.95 -14.93 13.23
C VAL A 64 -4.85 -13.75 14.20
#